data_AF-A0A9W6F2M7-F1
#
_entry.id   AF-A0A9W6F2M7-F1
#
_cell.length_a   1.000
_cell.length_b   1.000
_cell.length_c   1.000
_cell.angle_alpha   90.00
_cell.angle_beta   90.00
_cell.angle_gamma   90.00
#
_symmetry.space_group_name_H-M   'P 1'
#
loop_
_entity.id
_entity.type
_entity.pdbx_description
1 polymer ?
#
loop_
_entity_poly.entity_id
_entity_poly.type
_entity_poly.pdbx_seq_one_letter_code
_entity_poly.pdbx_strand_id
1 'polypeptide(L)'
;MDGPPRRVSCEEDVCWVCLEGPSDNAGCLEHPCACPRGVHAKCLARWQLQSAGREEERYCRFCKSELPDWRDILTPKVPAAPPVMAIVYDGKVVRLQVKPGREGMLEFQRQVRRAFNLGDDVELDCVFDCRAPGTGEKIKLRGLESYSAAMHCASVAAGERIAKQQKANEQASGGGSSGGGSASPAAGGSGSSGGGSNGSSSGGGAAASPATSARRSAFASNPRTLPPPSPPPFTPRTPPTGANASAAAAALATARGSATPRVSSSESIESEQGAACHVPNVRTPRYGQDDSCGGGDDDLQTPPAEQSGGRRRNIFMGFLRGLGAVRRVL
;
A
#
# COMPACT_ATOMS: atom_id res chain seq x y z
N MET A 1 -5.23 36.01 -7.89
CA MET A 1 -5.93 36.01 -6.59
C MET A 1 -4.89 35.67 -5.55
N ASP A 2 -3.99 36.60 -5.31
CA ASP A 2 -2.91 36.49 -4.34
C ASP A 2 -3.49 36.88 -2.99
N GLY A 3 -3.82 35.86 -2.20
CA GLY A 3 -4.32 36.06 -0.83
C GLY A 3 -3.28 36.81 0.01
N PRO A 4 -3.72 37.53 1.06
CA PRO A 4 -2.81 38.28 1.92
C PRO A 4 -1.67 37.37 2.43
N PRO A 5 -0.43 37.87 2.47
CA PRO A 5 0.70 37.09 2.95
C PRO A 5 0.39 36.65 4.39
N ARG A 6 0.26 35.34 4.58
CA ARG A 6 0.09 34.77 5.92
C ARG A 6 1.28 35.22 6.75
N ARG A 7 1.02 35.91 7.88
CA ARG A 7 2.08 36.27 8.83
C ARG A 7 2.67 34.97 9.38
N VAL A 8 3.81 34.57 8.84
CA VAL A 8 4.60 33.42 9.28
C VAL A 8 5.44 33.88 10.47
N SER A 9 4.90 33.80 11.67
CA SER A 9 5.72 33.79 12.88
C SER A 9 6.23 32.36 13.06
N CYS A 10 7.43 32.10 12.54
CA CYS A 10 8.04 30.77 12.39
C CYS A 10 8.33 30.03 13.72
N GLU A 11 8.13 30.65 14.88
CA GLU A 11 8.60 30.12 16.17
C GLU A 11 7.72 29.00 16.74
N GLU A 12 6.57 28.71 16.13
CA GLU A 12 5.63 27.69 16.63
C GLU A 12 5.09 26.73 15.55
N ASP A 13 5.61 26.79 14.32
CA ASP A 13 5.16 25.87 13.27
C ASP A 13 5.72 24.47 13.55
N VAL A 14 4.84 23.60 14.05
CA VAL A 14 5.09 22.17 14.27
C VAL A 14 4.30 21.34 13.27
N CYS A 15 4.88 20.22 12.82
CA CYS A 15 4.20 19.27 11.97
C CYS A 15 2.95 18.75 12.66
N TRP A 16 1.78 18.85 12.03
CA TRP A 16 0.55 18.36 12.66
C TRP A 16 0.48 16.83 12.80
N VAL A 17 1.37 16.08 12.15
CA VAL A 17 1.44 14.61 12.21
C VAL A 17 2.37 14.13 13.32
N CYS A 18 3.62 14.61 13.37
CA CYS A 18 4.59 14.16 14.38
C CYS A 18 4.79 15.14 15.55
N LEU A 19 4.22 16.35 15.48
CA LEU A 19 4.37 17.44 16.45
C LEU A 19 5.81 17.96 16.60
N GLU A 20 6.69 17.64 15.66
CA GLU A 20 8.06 18.15 15.60
C GLU A 20 8.16 19.35 14.66
N GLY A 21 9.02 20.31 14.99
CA GLY A 21 9.34 21.43 14.10
C GLY A 21 10.21 21.00 12.90
N PRO A 22 10.67 21.97 12.10
CA PRO A 22 11.67 21.72 11.07
C PRO A 22 12.96 21.15 11.67
N SER A 23 13.50 20.08 11.07
CA SER A 23 14.78 19.48 11.49
C SER A 23 15.49 18.85 10.30
N ASP A 24 16.79 18.61 10.41
CA ASP A 24 17.58 17.97 9.34
C ASP A 24 17.06 16.57 8.99
N ASN A 25 16.47 15.87 9.97
CA ASN A 25 15.95 14.52 9.79
C ASN A 25 14.54 14.52 9.15
N ALA A 26 13.67 15.41 9.62
CA ALA A 26 12.28 15.46 9.19
C ALA A 26 12.07 16.28 7.90
N GLY A 27 12.95 17.26 7.66
CA GLY A 27 12.87 18.23 6.57
C GLY A 27 12.11 19.51 6.94
N CYS A 28 11.88 20.35 5.95
CA CYS A 28 11.08 21.57 6.08
C CYS A 28 9.58 21.24 6.17
N LEU A 29 8.82 22.13 6.81
CA LEU A 29 7.35 22.06 6.82
C LEU A 29 6.79 22.64 5.53
N GLU A 30 5.88 21.89 4.91
CA GLU A 30 5.19 22.26 3.68
C GLU A 30 3.70 22.48 3.94
N HIS A 31 3.07 23.26 3.07
CA HIS A 31 1.63 23.55 3.09
C HIS A 31 1.01 23.09 1.76
N PRO A 32 0.73 21.78 1.59
CA PRO A 32 0.22 21.23 0.33
C PRO A 32 -1.18 21.73 -0.04
N CYS A 33 -1.85 22.45 0.87
CA CYS A 33 -3.17 23.03 0.66
C CYS A 33 -3.31 24.32 1.50
N ALA A 34 -4.45 25.01 1.36
CA ALA A 34 -4.73 26.27 2.06
C ALA A 34 -4.98 26.12 3.58
N CYS A 35 -4.78 24.94 4.16
CA CYS A 35 -4.93 24.73 5.59
C CYS A 35 -3.79 25.43 6.36
N PRO A 36 -4.05 25.95 7.57
CA PRO A 36 -3.07 26.71 8.34
C PRO A 36 -1.95 25.87 8.96
N ARG A 37 -1.99 24.54 8.85
CA ARG A 37 -1.03 23.66 9.53
C ARG A 37 -0.02 23.10 8.54
N GLY A 38 1.27 23.32 8.85
CA GLY A 38 2.38 22.75 8.11
C GLY A 38 2.59 21.26 8.39
N VAL A 39 3.19 20.55 7.43
CA VAL A 39 3.49 19.12 7.54
C VAL A 39 4.79 18.79 6.83
N HIS A 40 5.60 17.88 7.38
CA HIS A 40 6.73 17.34 6.61
C HIS A 40 6.22 16.48 5.46
N ALA A 41 6.82 16.59 4.28
CA ALA A 41 6.45 15.79 3.10
C ALA A 41 6.39 14.28 3.40
N LYS A 42 7.39 13.74 4.12
CA LYS A 42 7.43 12.32 4.53
C LYS A 42 6.31 11.94 5.49
N CYS A 43 5.97 12.82 6.43
CA CYS A 43 4.91 12.59 7.41
C CYS A 43 3.53 12.56 6.72
N LEU A 44 3.30 13.49 5.79
CA LEU A 44 2.10 13.50 4.95
C LEU A 44 2.00 12.22 4.12
N ALA A 45 3.07 11.84 3.43
CA ALA A 45 3.08 10.66 2.58
C ALA A 45 2.79 9.37 3.37
N ARG A 46 3.34 9.25 4.59
CA ARG A 46 3.04 8.14 5.50
C ARG A 46 1.59 8.14 5.97
N TRP A 47 1.03 9.31 6.28
CA TRP A 47 -0.37 9.43 6.66
C TRP A 47 -1.33 9.07 5.51
N GLN A 48 -1.02 9.50 4.28
CA GLN A 48 -1.76 9.12 3.07
C GLN A 48 -1.70 7.59 2.86
N LEU A 49 -0.52 6.98 3.01
CA LEU A 49 -0.37 5.53 2.91
C LEU A 49 -1.19 4.77 3.98
N GLN A 50 -1.20 5.24 5.23
CA GLN A 50 -2.07 4.66 6.28
C GLN A 50 -3.57 4.87 6.01
N SER A 51 -3.89 5.83 5.15
CA SER A 51 -5.26 6.16 4.73
C SER A 51 -5.61 5.62 3.36
N ALA A 52 -4.78 4.74 2.79
CA ALA A 52 -4.99 4.18 1.47
C ALA A 52 -6.40 3.57 1.32
N GLY A 53 -7.05 3.89 0.20
CA GLY A 53 -8.42 3.49 -0.08
C GLY A 53 -9.50 4.43 0.48
N ARG A 54 -9.13 5.42 1.30
CA ARG A 54 -10.04 6.46 1.79
C ARG A 54 -9.85 7.76 1.02
N GLU A 55 -10.80 8.68 1.12
CA GLU A 55 -10.67 10.03 0.53
C GLU A 55 -9.41 10.75 1.02
N GLU A 56 -9.04 10.52 2.29
CA GLU A 56 -7.84 11.08 2.92
C GLU A 56 -6.52 10.67 2.24
N GLU A 57 -6.50 9.62 1.42
CA GLU A 57 -5.33 9.30 0.62
C GLU A 57 -5.00 10.41 -0.38
N ARG A 58 -6.03 11.05 -0.98
CA ARG A 58 -5.87 11.99 -2.09
C ARG A 58 -6.32 13.41 -1.77
N TYR A 59 -7.16 13.59 -0.75
CA TYR A 59 -7.76 14.88 -0.44
C TYR A 59 -7.51 15.26 1.02
N CYS A 60 -7.25 16.54 1.23
CA CYS A 60 -7.10 17.10 2.57
C CYS A 60 -8.39 16.89 3.37
N ARG A 61 -8.29 16.34 4.59
CA ARG A 61 -9.43 16.08 5.47
C ARG A 61 -10.25 17.34 5.80
N PHE A 62 -9.62 18.51 5.81
CA PHE A 62 -10.25 19.77 6.21
C PHE A 62 -10.79 20.57 5.04
N CYS A 63 -9.95 20.91 4.07
CA CYS A 63 -10.34 21.77 2.94
C CYS A 63 -10.66 21.01 1.65
N LYS A 64 -10.51 19.67 1.65
CA LYS A 64 -10.78 18.79 0.50
C LYS A 64 -9.98 19.08 -0.78
N SER A 65 -8.96 19.93 -0.70
CA SER A 65 -8.00 20.12 -1.80
C SER A 65 -7.21 18.84 -2.07
N GLU A 66 -6.85 18.62 -3.33
CA GLU A 66 -6.01 17.50 -3.74
C GLU A 66 -4.61 17.62 -3.13
N LEU A 67 -4.13 16.50 -2.58
CA LEU A 67 -2.80 16.37 -1.97
C LEU A 67 -1.81 15.79 -3.00
N PRO A 68 -0.51 16.07 -2.87
CA PRO A 68 0.51 15.47 -3.73
C PRO A 68 0.52 13.94 -3.61
N ASP A 69 0.96 13.25 -4.68
CA ASP A 69 1.10 11.79 -4.65
C ASP A 69 2.21 11.39 -3.66
N TRP A 70 1.84 10.55 -2.69
CA TRP A 70 2.75 10.07 -1.65
C TRP A 70 3.82 9.11 -2.18
N ARG A 71 3.58 8.50 -3.35
CA ARG A 71 4.46 7.47 -3.92
C ARG A 71 5.83 8.03 -4.23
N ASP A 72 5.93 9.22 -4.80
CA ASP A 72 7.22 9.81 -5.19
C ASP A 72 8.12 10.09 -3.98
N ILE A 73 7.51 10.43 -2.84
CA ILE A 73 8.21 10.72 -1.59
C ILE A 73 8.68 9.43 -0.91
N LEU A 74 7.87 8.36 -0.95
CA LEU A 74 8.17 7.10 -0.28
C LEU A 74 8.94 6.10 -1.15
N THR A 75 9.02 6.29 -2.47
CA THR A 75 9.69 5.34 -3.37
C THR A 75 11.21 5.48 -3.27
N PRO A 76 11.94 4.53 -2.65
CA PRO A 76 13.39 4.53 -2.77
C PRO A 76 13.79 4.22 -4.22
N LYS A 77 14.98 4.66 -4.62
CA LYS A 77 15.59 4.32 -5.91
C LYS A 77 16.01 2.84 -5.92
N VAL A 78 15.04 1.94 -6.08
CA VAL A 78 15.23 0.48 -6.18
C VAL A 78 14.90 -0.01 -7.59
N PRO A 79 15.55 -1.07 -8.09
CA PRO A 79 15.23 -1.62 -9.39
C PRO A 79 13.78 -2.12 -9.42
N ALA A 80 13.09 -1.87 -10.53
CA ALA A 80 11.74 -2.37 -10.74
C ALA A 80 11.74 -3.91 -10.73
N ALA A 81 10.84 -4.50 -9.96
CA ALA A 81 10.74 -5.94 -9.78
C ALA A 81 9.28 -6.39 -9.75
N PRO A 82 8.92 -7.55 -10.34
CA PRO A 82 7.55 -8.07 -10.30
C PRO A 82 7.10 -8.33 -8.84
N PRO A 83 5.99 -7.71 -8.39
CA PRO A 83 5.48 -7.92 -7.04
C PRO A 83 4.83 -9.29 -6.88
N VAL A 84 5.06 -9.90 -5.71
CA VAL A 84 4.49 -11.19 -5.31
C VAL A 84 3.82 -11.02 -3.95
N MET A 85 2.55 -11.44 -3.84
CA MET A 85 1.79 -11.44 -2.59
C MET A 85 1.63 -12.86 -2.06
N ALA A 86 1.69 -13.02 -0.75
CA ALA A 86 1.34 -14.26 -0.06
C ALA A 86 -0.03 -14.07 0.60
N ILE A 87 -0.99 -14.92 0.22
CA ILE A 87 -2.35 -14.88 0.69
C ILE A 87 -2.56 -16.03 1.67
N VAL A 88 -3.12 -15.72 2.84
CA VAL A 88 -3.46 -16.71 3.85
C VAL A 88 -4.98 -16.74 4.01
N TYR A 89 -5.58 -17.90 3.80
CA TYR A 89 -7.01 -18.14 4.03
C TYR A 89 -7.19 -19.57 4.51
N ASP A 90 -7.91 -19.74 5.62
CA ASP A 90 -8.19 -21.05 6.24
C ASP A 90 -6.93 -21.91 6.47
N GLY A 91 -5.86 -21.29 6.98
CA GLY A 91 -4.56 -21.93 7.21
C GLY A 91 -3.76 -22.26 5.94
N LYS A 92 -4.35 -22.12 4.74
CA LYS A 92 -3.68 -22.34 3.46
C LYS A 92 -2.97 -21.06 3.00
N VAL A 93 -1.71 -21.18 2.58
CA VAL A 93 -0.90 -20.08 2.06
C VAL A 93 -0.66 -20.25 0.56
N VAL A 94 -1.04 -19.27 -0.26
CA VAL A 94 -0.83 -19.26 -1.71
C VAL A 94 -0.03 -18.01 -2.09
N ARG A 95 0.95 -18.16 -2.99
CA ARG A 95 1.77 -17.04 -3.49
C ARG A 95 1.36 -16.71 -4.92
N LEU A 96 0.95 -15.46 -5.16
CA LEU A 96 0.50 -14.98 -6.46
C LEU A 96 1.39 -13.84 -6.94
N GLN A 97 1.75 -13.87 -8.23
CA GLN A 97 2.27 -12.69 -8.92
C GLN A 97 1.10 -11.76 -9.22
N VAL A 98 1.24 -10.48 -8.86
CA VAL A 98 0.17 -9.50 -8.96
C VAL A 98 0.55 -8.39 -9.93
N LYS A 99 -0.44 -7.82 -10.62
CA LYS A 99 -0.23 -6.74 -11.60
C LYS A 99 -0.74 -5.41 -11.04
N PRO A 100 -0.08 -4.27 -11.33
CA PRO A 100 -0.61 -2.97 -10.94
C PRO A 100 -1.89 -2.62 -11.72
N GLY A 101 -2.64 -1.64 -11.22
CA GLY A 101 -3.83 -1.12 -11.89
C GLY A 101 -5.14 -1.90 -11.64
N ARG A 102 -6.23 -1.41 -12.22
CA ARG A 102 -7.59 -1.95 -12.04
C ARG A 102 -7.73 -3.36 -12.63
N GLU A 103 -7.15 -3.59 -13.80
CA GLU A 103 -7.13 -4.92 -14.42
C GLU A 103 -6.40 -5.94 -13.54
N GLY A 104 -5.24 -5.57 -13.01
CA GLY A 104 -4.48 -6.42 -12.08
C GLY A 104 -5.24 -6.75 -10.79
N MET A 105 -6.04 -5.81 -10.29
CA MET A 105 -6.93 -6.04 -9.14
C MET A 105 -8.03 -7.06 -9.46
N LEU A 106 -8.68 -6.97 -10.63
CA LEU A 106 -9.70 -7.95 -11.04
C LEU A 106 -9.11 -9.34 -11.24
N GLU A 107 -7.92 -9.41 -11.85
CA GLU A 107 -7.17 -10.65 -12.01
C GLU A 107 -6.80 -11.25 -10.64
N PHE A 108 -6.33 -10.42 -9.70
CA PHE A 108 -6.05 -10.83 -8.32
C PHE A 108 -7.29 -11.44 -7.65
N GLN A 109 -8.44 -10.78 -7.72
CA GLN A 109 -9.69 -11.30 -7.15
C GLN A 109 -10.06 -12.67 -7.76
N ARG A 110 -9.98 -12.79 -9.09
CA ARG A 110 -10.28 -14.05 -9.80
C ARG A 110 -9.33 -15.17 -9.37
N GLN A 111 -8.04 -14.88 -9.26
CA GLN A 111 -7.04 -15.86 -8.82
C GLN A 111 -7.24 -16.27 -7.37
N VAL A 112 -7.58 -15.34 -6.47
CA VAL A 112 -7.92 -15.64 -5.06
C VAL A 112 -9.14 -16.56 -5.00
N ARG A 113 -10.23 -16.22 -5.70
CA ARG A 113 -11.44 -17.06 -5.75
C ARG A 113 -11.13 -18.47 -6.25
N ARG A 114 -10.38 -18.58 -7.34
CA ARG A 114 -9.95 -19.87 -7.90
C ARG A 114 -9.04 -20.65 -6.94
N ALA A 115 -8.09 -20.00 -6.28
CA ALA A 115 -7.11 -20.67 -5.41
C ALA A 115 -7.73 -21.25 -4.13
N PHE A 116 -8.82 -20.63 -3.66
CA PHE A 116 -9.54 -21.03 -2.43
C PHE A 116 -10.95 -21.59 -2.70
N ASN A 117 -11.31 -21.83 -3.97
CA ASN A 117 -12.63 -22.32 -4.39
C ASN A 117 -13.80 -21.52 -3.80
N LEU A 118 -13.70 -20.20 -3.84
CA LEU A 118 -14.75 -19.29 -3.37
C LEU A 118 -15.74 -19.02 -4.51
N GLY A 119 -17.05 -19.00 -4.20
CA GLY A 119 -18.09 -18.63 -5.16
C GLY A 119 -17.99 -17.16 -5.57
N ASP A 120 -18.53 -16.82 -6.74
CA ASP A 120 -18.47 -15.46 -7.28
C ASP A 120 -19.32 -14.44 -6.49
N ASP A 121 -20.32 -14.92 -5.76
CA ASP A 121 -21.18 -14.13 -4.87
C ASP A 121 -20.51 -13.77 -3.54
N VAL A 122 -19.34 -14.33 -3.24
CA VAL A 122 -18.62 -14.06 -1.99
C VAL A 122 -17.82 -12.77 -2.13
N GLU A 123 -18.17 -11.77 -1.31
CA GLU A 123 -17.41 -10.54 -1.15
C GLU A 123 -16.06 -10.83 -0.48
N LEU A 124 -14.98 -10.32 -1.08
CA LEU A 124 -13.62 -10.49 -0.57
C LEU A 124 -13.25 -9.32 0.35
N ASP A 125 -13.24 -9.56 1.67
CA ASP A 125 -12.65 -8.61 2.63
C ASP A 125 -11.15 -8.88 2.79
N CYS A 126 -10.33 -8.04 2.15
CA CYS A 126 -8.88 -8.19 2.15
C CYS A 126 -8.21 -7.30 3.18
N VAL A 127 -7.25 -7.84 3.93
CA VAL A 127 -6.33 -7.07 4.77
C VAL A 127 -4.91 -7.30 4.29
N PHE A 128 -4.24 -6.23 3.86
CA PHE A 128 -2.88 -6.27 3.35
C PHE A 128 -1.89 -5.88 4.44
N ASP A 129 -1.09 -6.85 4.88
CA ASP A 129 0.04 -6.62 5.78
C ASP A 129 1.27 -6.19 4.97
N CYS A 130 1.57 -4.88 5.00
CA CYS A 130 2.63 -4.27 4.21
C CYS A 130 3.80 -3.81 5.08
N ARG A 131 4.96 -3.65 4.44
CA ARG A 131 6.11 -2.94 5.01
C ARG A 131 6.19 -1.57 4.37
N ALA A 132 6.11 -0.51 5.18
CA ALA A 132 6.22 0.86 4.72
C ALA A 132 7.61 1.12 4.12
N PRO A 133 7.70 1.65 2.89
CA PRO A 133 8.97 2.01 2.26
C PRO A 133 9.81 2.95 3.13
N GLY A 134 11.14 2.79 3.11
CA GLY A 134 12.09 3.62 3.84
C GLY A 134 12.18 3.35 5.34
N THR A 135 11.05 3.31 6.05
CA THR A 135 11.01 3.07 7.51
C THR A 135 11.06 1.59 7.86
N GLY A 136 10.48 0.74 7.01
CA GLY A 136 10.35 -0.67 7.29
C GLY A 136 9.31 -1.04 8.33
N GLU A 137 8.47 -0.10 8.76
CA GLU A 137 7.39 -0.32 9.70
C GLU A 137 6.29 -1.20 9.09
N LYS A 138 5.65 -2.03 9.92
CA LYS A 138 4.52 -2.85 9.48
C LYS A 138 3.23 -2.04 9.54
N ILE A 139 2.52 -1.97 8.42
CA ILE A 139 1.22 -1.30 8.31
C ILE A 139 0.17 -2.29 7.80
N LYS A 140 -1.08 -2.10 8.22
CA LYS A 140 -2.21 -2.91 7.76
C LYS A 140 -3.14 -2.02 6.94
N LEU A 141 -3.32 -2.36 5.66
CA LEU A 141 -4.27 -1.70 4.78
C LEU A 141 -5.50 -2.59 4.64
N ARG A 142 -6.70 -2.03 4.78
CA ARG A 142 -7.96 -2.79 4.75
C ARG A 142 -8.72 -2.51 3.47
N GLY A 143 -9.51 -3.48 3.04
CA GLY A 143 -10.37 -3.38 1.87
C GLY A 143 -9.61 -3.43 0.55
N LEU A 144 -10.34 -3.79 -0.51
CA LEU A 144 -9.79 -3.93 -1.87
C LEU A 144 -9.39 -2.59 -2.48
N GLU A 145 -9.98 -1.49 -2.04
CA GLU A 145 -9.63 -0.12 -2.40
C GLU A 145 -8.15 0.19 -2.11
N SER A 146 -7.57 -0.45 -1.09
CA SER A 146 -6.16 -0.28 -0.72
C SER A 146 -5.20 -1.11 -1.57
N TYR A 147 -5.70 -1.88 -2.56
CA TYR A 147 -4.90 -2.73 -3.44
C TYR A 147 -3.76 -1.97 -4.11
N SER A 148 -4.02 -0.76 -4.61
CA SER A 148 -3.00 0.02 -5.33
C SER A 148 -1.81 0.42 -4.45
N ALA A 149 -2.06 0.74 -3.18
CA ALA A 149 -1.03 1.04 -2.19
C ALA A 149 -0.29 -0.24 -1.75
N ALA A 150 -1.01 -1.33 -1.52
CA ALA A 150 -0.41 -2.63 -1.20
C ALA A 150 0.53 -3.13 -2.32
N MET A 151 0.11 -2.94 -3.58
CA MET A 151 0.91 -3.21 -4.77
C MET A 151 2.20 -2.40 -4.80
N HIS A 152 2.12 -1.10 -4.48
CA HIS A 152 3.29 -0.24 -4.42
C HIS A 152 4.29 -0.73 -3.36
N CYS A 153 3.81 -1.04 -2.14
CA CYS A 153 4.65 -1.61 -1.09
C CYS A 153 5.29 -2.93 -1.51
N ALA A 154 4.55 -3.82 -2.19
CA ALA A 154 5.05 -5.09 -2.68
C ALA A 154 6.14 -4.93 -3.74
N SER A 155 5.99 -3.97 -4.66
CA SER A 155 6.97 -3.65 -5.70
C SER A 155 8.27 -3.11 -5.12
N VAL A 156 8.19 -2.15 -4.18
CA VAL A 156 9.38 -1.62 -3.48
C VAL A 156 10.09 -2.74 -2.72
N ALA A 157 9.36 -3.56 -1.97
CA ALA A 157 9.94 -4.68 -1.24
C ALA A 157 10.57 -5.72 -2.17
N ALA A 158 10.06 -5.90 -3.40
CA ALA A 158 10.68 -6.75 -4.40
C ALA A 158 11.98 -6.16 -4.94
N GLY A 159 12.01 -4.88 -5.26
CA GLY A 159 13.21 -4.16 -5.69
C GLY A 159 14.32 -4.18 -4.63
N GLU A 160 13.97 -3.96 -3.35
CA GLU A 160 14.92 -4.05 -2.23
C GLU A 160 15.58 -5.43 -2.12
N ARG A 161 14.84 -6.52 -2.40
CA ARG A 161 15.40 -7.88 -2.38
C ARG A 161 16.41 -8.08 -3.50
N ILE A 162 16.13 -7.60 -4.71
CA ILE A 162 17.04 -7.69 -5.84
C ILE A 162 18.32 -6.89 -5.55
N ALA A 163 18.18 -5.64 -5.10
CA ALA A 163 19.32 -4.79 -4.76
C ALA A 163 20.21 -5.42 -3.66
N LYS A 164 19.59 -6.07 -2.66
CA LYS A 164 20.33 -6.79 -1.61
C LYS A 164 21.04 -8.04 -2.14
N GLN A 165 20.41 -8.80 -3.02
CA GLN A 165 21.01 -9.99 -3.64
C GLN A 165 22.21 -9.64 -4.52
N GLN A 166 22.13 -8.54 -5.28
CA GLN A 166 23.23 -8.06 -6.11
C GLN A 166 24.46 -7.71 -5.26
N LYS A 167 24.29 -6.93 -4.19
CA LYS A 167 25.38 -6.60 -3.24
C LYS A 167 25.99 -7.84 -2.59
N ALA A 168 25.16 -8.83 -2.24
CA ALA A 168 25.66 -10.08 -1.66
C ALA A 168 26.46 -10.92 -2.67
N ASN A 169 26.07 -10.91 -3.95
CA ASN A 169 26.77 -11.63 -5.00
C ASN A 169 28.13 -11.00 -5.34
N GLU A 170 28.21 -9.66 -5.37
CA GLU A 170 29.47 -8.92 -5.58
C GLU A 170 30.51 -9.22 -4.50
N GLN A 171 30.06 -9.33 -3.24
CA GLN A 171 30.94 -9.69 -2.12
C GLN A 171 31.43 -11.14 -2.18
N ALA A 172 30.62 -12.05 -2.72
CA ALA A 172 31.01 -13.46 -2.88
C ALA A 172 32.01 -13.67 -4.03
N SER A 173 31.95 -12.87 -5.10
CA SER A 173 32.85 -12.99 -6.25
C SER A 173 34.14 -12.18 -6.13
N GLY A 174 34.21 -11.17 -5.26
CA GLY A 174 35.38 -10.28 -5.08
C GLY A 174 36.47 -10.77 -4.13
N GLY A 175 36.32 -11.94 -3.49
CA GLY A 175 37.27 -12.47 -2.49
C GLY A 175 38.42 -13.32 -3.04
N GLY A 176 38.57 -13.43 -4.36
CA GLY A 176 39.52 -14.33 -5.01
C GLY A 176 40.71 -13.63 -5.66
N SER A 177 41.52 -12.87 -4.92
CA SER A 177 42.89 -12.59 -5.35
C SER A 177 43.79 -12.03 -4.23
N SER A 178 44.97 -12.64 -4.10
CA SER A 178 46.16 -12.22 -3.33
C SER A 178 46.32 -12.80 -1.90
N GLY A 179 46.92 -13.98 -1.82
CA GLY A 179 47.43 -14.52 -0.55
C GLY A 179 48.08 -15.90 -0.73
N GLY A 180 49.18 -15.96 -1.49
CA GLY A 180 50.00 -17.16 -1.63
C GLY A 180 50.54 -17.63 -0.28
N GLY A 181 50.37 -18.93 -0.02
CA GLY A 181 50.90 -19.61 1.15
C GLY A 181 50.86 -21.12 0.90
N SER A 182 51.84 -21.60 0.14
CA SER A 182 52.08 -23.02 -0.14
C SER A 182 52.34 -23.81 1.15
N ALA A 183 51.54 -24.84 1.42
CA ALA A 183 51.99 -26.06 2.10
C ALA A 183 51.01 -27.23 1.86
N SER A 184 51.45 -28.21 1.08
CA SER A 184 51.04 -29.63 1.09
C SER A 184 51.31 -30.27 2.48
N PRO A 185 50.80 -31.47 2.86
CA PRO A 185 50.50 -32.61 1.98
C PRO A 185 49.36 -33.60 2.38
N ALA A 186 49.17 -34.56 1.45
CA ALA A 186 48.93 -36.00 1.65
C ALA A 186 47.57 -36.55 2.14
N ALA A 187 46.89 -37.19 1.18
CA ALA A 187 46.58 -38.62 1.12
C ALA A 187 45.62 -39.27 2.14
N GLY A 188 44.56 -39.87 1.57
CA GLY A 188 44.16 -41.24 1.90
C GLY A 188 42.75 -41.40 2.49
N GLY A 189 41.90 -42.19 1.82
CA GLY A 189 40.74 -42.79 2.47
C GLY A 189 39.53 -43.10 1.60
N SER A 190 39.62 -44.17 0.82
CA SER A 190 38.48 -44.90 0.24
C SER A 190 37.52 -45.43 1.31
N GLY A 191 36.21 -45.53 1.02
CA GLY A 191 35.32 -46.37 1.84
C GLY A 191 33.81 -46.24 1.62
N SER A 192 33.29 -47.06 0.71
CA SER A 192 32.11 -47.91 0.83
C SER A 192 30.74 -47.41 1.35
N SER A 193 29.76 -47.65 0.48
CA SER A 193 28.36 -48.06 0.67
C SER A 193 27.96 -48.71 2.02
N GLY A 194 26.77 -48.33 2.51
CA GLY A 194 26.01 -49.08 3.51
C GLY A 194 24.62 -48.50 3.71
N GLY A 195 23.58 -49.26 3.34
CA GLY A 195 22.19 -48.95 3.65
C GLY A 195 21.86 -49.18 5.13
N GLY A 196 20.72 -48.65 5.57
CA GLY A 196 20.22 -48.85 6.92
C GLY A 196 18.88 -48.16 7.13
N SER A 197 17.84 -48.98 7.22
CA SER A 197 16.47 -48.66 7.62
C SER A 197 16.33 -48.43 9.13
N ASN A 198 15.15 -47.92 9.50
CA ASN A 198 14.51 -47.85 10.82
C ASN A 198 14.63 -46.57 11.65
N GLY A 199 13.49 -46.17 12.21
CA GLY A 199 13.41 -46.00 13.67
C GLY A 199 12.80 -44.71 14.18
N SER A 200 11.51 -44.76 14.47
CA SER A 200 10.74 -43.83 15.30
C SER A 200 11.31 -43.64 16.72
N SER A 201 11.19 -42.44 17.29
CA SER A 201 10.99 -42.11 18.74
C SER A 201 11.01 -40.57 18.88
N SER A 202 10.05 -39.85 19.49
CA SER A 202 9.49 -39.86 20.86
C SER A 202 10.50 -39.41 21.94
N GLY A 203 10.22 -38.25 22.58
CA GLY A 203 10.92 -37.70 23.77
C GLY A 203 11.64 -36.39 23.46
N GLY A 204 11.52 -35.27 24.19
CA GLY A 204 11.25 -35.08 25.61
C GLY A 204 12.52 -34.58 26.32
N GLY A 205 12.51 -33.35 26.86
CA GLY A 205 13.59 -32.73 27.65
C GLY A 205 14.13 -31.45 27.00
N ALA A 206 13.92 -30.23 27.51
CA ALA A 206 14.27 -29.64 28.82
C ALA A 206 15.78 -29.46 29.04
N ALA A 207 16.15 -28.23 29.45
CA ALA A 207 17.47 -27.74 29.86
C ALA A 207 18.47 -27.48 28.69
N ALA A 208 19.34 -26.48 28.68
CA ALA A 208 19.81 -25.59 29.73
C ALA A 208 20.32 -24.27 29.10
N SER A 209 20.13 -23.16 29.82
CA SER A 209 20.88 -21.92 29.64
C SER A 209 22.29 -22.08 30.23
N PRO A 210 23.32 -21.43 29.67
CA PRO A 210 24.47 -21.01 30.44
C PRO A 210 24.31 -19.55 30.89
N ALA A 211 24.37 -19.38 32.21
CA ALA A 211 24.45 -18.12 32.92
C ALA A 211 25.89 -17.58 32.98
N THR A 212 26.02 -16.39 33.60
CA THR A 212 27.22 -15.62 34.02
C THR A 212 27.66 -14.55 33.00
N SER A 213 27.77 -13.26 33.34
CA SER A 213 28.19 -12.68 34.61
C SER A 213 27.48 -11.37 34.99
N ALA A 214 27.35 -11.21 36.30
CA ALA A 214 26.72 -10.15 37.03
C ALA A 214 27.50 -8.82 37.00
N ARG A 215 26.76 -7.70 37.06
CA ARG A 215 27.17 -6.55 37.87
C ARG A 215 25.96 -5.94 38.56
N ARG A 216 26.10 -5.81 39.88
CA ARG A 216 25.16 -5.31 40.87
C ARG A 216 24.90 -3.81 40.67
N SER A 217 23.65 -3.38 40.85
CA SER A 217 23.31 -2.18 41.61
C SER A 217 21.87 -2.29 42.09
N ALA A 218 21.75 -2.34 43.41
CA ALA A 218 20.49 -2.26 44.14
C ALA A 218 20.03 -0.80 44.18
N PHE A 219 18.72 -0.56 44.10
CA PHE A 219 17.89 0.19 45.05
C PHE A 219 16.56 0.62 44.39
N ALA A 220 15.54 0.72 45.24
CA ALA A 220 14.26 1.43 45.06
C ALA A 220 13.07 0.67 44.44
N SER A 221 12.31 0.03 45.34
CA SER A 221 10.89 0.31 45.59
C SER A 221 9.91 0.28 44.40
N ASN A 222 9.18 -0.83 44.26
CA ASN A 222 7.96 -0.93 43.47
C ASN A 222 6.84 -0.04 44.06
N PRO A 223 6.32 0.97 43.34
CA PRO A 223 5.07 1.60 43.72
C PRO A 223 3.90 0.69 43.34
N ARG A 224 3.05 0.39 44.33
CA ARG A 224 1.74 -0.25 44.15
C ARG A 224 0.93 0.56 43.14
N THR A 225 0.67 -0.03 41.98
CA THR A 225 -0.24 0.49 40.96
C THR A 225 -1.67 0.38 41.49
N LEU A 226 -2.29 1.51 41.83
CA LEU A 226 -3.72 1.58 42.13
C LEU A 226 -4.52 1.42 40.83
N PRO A 227 -5.66 0.71 40.86
CA PRO A 227 -6.55 0.62 39.70
C PRO A 227 -7.19 1.98 39.38
N PRO A 228 -7.46 2.29 38.10
CA PRO A 228 -8.07 3.55 37.69
C PRO A 228 -9.53 3.66 38.18
N PRO A 229 -10.01 4.88 38.51
CA PRO A 229 -11.38 5.11 38.93
C PRO A 229 -12.36 4.85 37.77
N SER A 230 -13.50 4.24 38.10
CA SER A 230 -14.58 3.94 37.17
C SER A 230 -15.20 5.23 36.58
N PRO A 231 -15.56 5.25 35.28
CA PRO A 231 -16.19 6.41 34.67
C PRO A 231 -17.62 6.63 35.22
N PRO A 232 -18.09 7.89 35.32
CA PRO A 232 -19.43 8.19 35.79
C PRO A 232 -20.51 7.73 34.77
N PRO A 233 -21.72 7.39 35.24
CA PRO A 233 -22.82 6.98 34.36
C PRO A 233 -23.29 8.14 33.49
N PHE A 234 -23.34 7.91 32.17
CA PHE A 234 -23.93 8.81 31.19
C PHE A 234 -25.44 8.91 31.42
N THR A 235 -25.93 10.09 31.76
CA THR A 235 -27.37 10.39 31.72
C THR A 235 -27.76 10.80 30.28
N PRO A 236 -28.76 10.16 29.66
CA PRO A 236 -29.24 10.55 28.34
C PRO A 236 -30.01 11.88 28.45
N ARG A 237 -29.53 12.89 27.71
CA ARG A 237 -30.15 14.21 27.60
C ARG A 237 -31.33 14.13 26.62
N THR A 238 -32.54 14.28 27.14
CA THR A 238 -33.79 14.41 26.38
C THR A 238 -33.79 15.65 25.49
N PRO A 239 -34.24 15.57 24.22
CA PRO A 239 -34.42 16.74 23.37
C PRO A 239 -35.69 17.51 23.74
N PRO A 240 -35.67 18.86 23.70
CA PRO A 240 -36.87 19.66 23.92
C PRO A 240 -37.80 19.59 22.72
N THR A 241 -39.04 19.19 22.99
CA THR A 241 -40.17 19.27 22.07
C THR A 241 -40.62 20.73 21.98
N GLY A 242 -40.48 21.34 20.82
CA GLY A 242 -40.96 22.69 20.55
C GLY A 242 -41.63 22.73 19.19
N ALA A 243 -42.96 22.58 19.20
CA ALA A 243 -43.82 22.85 18.06
C ALA A 243 -44.01 24.37 17.90
N ASN A 244 -43.98 24.89 16.67
CA ASN A 244 -45.10 25.63 16.11
C ASN A 244 -44.91 25.95 14.63
N ALA A 245 -46.03 25.86 13.92
CA ALA A 245 -46.20 25.92 12.48
C ALA A 245 -46.39 27.35 11.93
N SER A 246 -46.14 27.52 10.62
CA SER A 246 -46.93 28.30 9.64
C SER A 246 -46.18 28.21 8.30
N ALA A 247 -46.61 27.42 7.31
CA ALA A 247 -47.69 27.66 6.35
C ALA A 247 -47.49 28.91 5.47
N ALA A 248 -47.01 28.71 4.23
CA ALA A 248 -47.41 29.50 3.05
C ALA A 248 -47.05 28.77 1.74
N ALA A 249 -48.10 28.51 0.95
CA ALA A 249 -48.26 28.39 -0.51
C ALA A 249 -47.05 27.95 -1.37
N ALA A 250 -47.09 26.82 -2.08
CA ALA A 250 -47.93 26.45 -3.24
C ALA A 250 -47.55 27.12 -4.58
N ALA A 251 -47.13 26.24 -5.50
CA ALA A 251 -47.50 26.15 -6.92
C ALA A 251 -46.60 26.77 -8.02
N LEU A 252 -46.66 26.04 -9.14
CA LEU A 252 -46.23 26.28 -10.54
C LEU A 252 -44.77 25.91 -10.87
N ALA A 253 -44.46 24.88 -11.66
CA ALA A 253 -44.94 24.38 -12.96
C ALA A 253 -43.80 24.50 -14.01
N THR A 254 -43.42 23.34 -14.55
CA THR A 254 -43.15 23.01 -15.95
C THR A 254 -42.62 24.09 -16.91
N ALA A 255 -41.37 23.90 -17.39
CA ALA A 255 -40.95 24.11 -18.78
C ALA A 255 -39.53 23.51 -18.94
N ARG A 256 -39.28 22.42 -19.68
CA ARG A 256 -39.09 22.33 -21.14
C ARG A 256 -38.26 23.49 -21.72
N GLY A 257 -37.05 23.16 -22.21
CA GLY A 257 -36.24 24.09 -22.99
C GLY A 257 -34.92 23.47 -23.46
N SER A 258 -34.98 22.71 -24.55
CA SER A 258 -33.84 22.32 -25.37
C SER A 258 -33.11 23.57 -25.91
N ALA A 259 -31.78 23.61 -25.84
CA ALA A 259 -30.97 24.47 -26.68
C ALA A 259 -29.56 23.89 -26.84
N THR A 260 -29.29 23.36 -28.03
CA THR A 260 -27.94 23.22 -28.57
C THR A 260 -27.42 24.60 -29.00
N PRO A 261 -26.12 24.90 -28.86
CA PRO A 261 -25.47 25.87 -29.72
C PRO A 261 -24.68 25.15 -30.82
N ARG A 262 -24.86 25.75 -31.98
CA ARG A 262 -24.43 25.39 -33.32
C ARG A 262 -23.03 25.95 -33.56
N VAL A 263 -22.27 25.21 -34.37
CA VAL A 263 -20.98 25.57 -34.99
C VAL A 263 -21.04 26.95 -35.65
N SER A 264 -19.99 27.75 -35.45
CA SER A 264 -19.55 28.76 -36.43
C SER A 264 -18.04 28.90 -36.43
N SER A 265 -17.47 28.60 -37.59
CA SER A 265 -16.10 28.82 -38.03
C SER A 265 -15.93 30.22 -38.63
N SER A 266 -14.77 30.84 -38.41
CA SER A 266 -14.05 31.88 -39.18
C SER A 266 -13.20 32.68 -38.18
N GLU A 267 -12.01 33.22 -38.44
CA GLU A 267 -11.23 33.44 -39.65
C GLU A 267 -9.78 33.74 -39.23
N SER A 268 -8.90 33.64 -40.22
CA SER A 268 -7.45 33.77 -40.22
C SER A 268 -6.90 35.10 -39.68
N ILE A 269 -5.75 35.06 -39.01
CA ILE A 269 -4.75 36.14 -39.08
C ILE A 269 -3.37 35.49 -39.30
N GLU A 270 -2.82 35.77 -40.48
CA GLU A 270 -1.44 35.55 -40.87
C GLU A 270 -0.50 36.40 -40.00
N SER A 271 0.63 35.82 -39.58
CA SER A 271 1.86 36.57 -39.32
C SER A 271 3.05 35.61 -39.45
N GLU A 272 3.71 35.70 -40.60
CA GLU A 272 5.05 35.20 -40.85
C GLU A 272 6.05 35.70 -39.79
N GLN A 273 6.96 34.84 -39.35
CA GLN A 273 8.41 35.00 -39.55
C GLN A 273 9.23 33.97 -38.76
N GLY A 274 10.00 33.17 -39.51
CA GLY A 274 11.39 32.83 -39.18
C GLY A 274 11.65 31.77 -38.11
N ALA A 275 11.99 30.56 -38.53
CA ALA A 275 13.33 29.97 -38.33
C ALA A 275 13.27 28.45 -38.57
N ALA A 276 13.95 28.02 -39.63
CA ALA A 276 14.15 26.63 -39.98
C ALA A 276 15.01 25.91 -38.94
N CYS A 277 14.53 24.78 -38.42
CA CYS A 277 15.40 23.68 -38.04
C CYS A 277 14.77 22.34 -38.47
N HIS A 278 15.52 21.67 -39.32
CA HIS A 278 15.23 20.47 -40.06
C HIS A 278 15.25 19.26 -39.11
N VAL A 279 14.16 18.48 -39.04
CA VAL A 279 14.11 17.21 -38.29
C VAL A 279 13.79 16.08 -39.28
N PRO A 280 14.55 14.96 -39.29
CA PRO A 280 14.33 13.88 -40.23
C PRO A 280 13.13 13.00 -39.86
N ASN A 281 12.48 12.58 -40.95
CA ASN A 281 11.28 11.79 -41.12
C ASN A 281 11.39 10.36 -40.53
N VAL A 282 10.53 10.03 -39.57
CA VAL A 282 10.32 8.64 -39.11
C VAL A 282 8.98 8.15 -39.62
N ARG A 283 9.05 7.15 -40.51
CA ARG A 283 7.94 6.41 -41.11
C ARG A 283 7.05 5.75 -40.05
N THR A 284 5.77 6.10 -40.04
CA THR A 284 4.71 5.33 -39.38
C THR A 284 4.16 4.24 -40.31
N PRO A 285 3.93 2.99 -39.86
CA PRO A 285 3.16 2.02 -40.61
C PRO A 285 1.66 2.28 -40.48
N ARG A 286 0.98 2.24 -41.63
CA ARG A 286 -0.49 2.10 -41.75
C ARG A 286 -0.97 0.84 -41.03
N TYR A 287 -1.99 0.97 -40.19
CA TYR A 287 -2.90 -0.13 -39.86
C TYR A 287 -4.26 0.20 -40.48
N GLY A 288 -4.74 -0.75 -41.29
CA GLY A 288 -6.05 -0.71 -41.94
C GLY A 288 -7.17 -1.03 -40.97
N GLN A 289 -8.23 -0.23 -41.04
CA GLN A 289 -9.54 -0.61 -41.54
C GLN A 289 -9.99 -2.07 -41.36
N ASP A 290 -10.81 -2.32 -40.33
CA ASP A 290 -11.91 -3.28 -40.40
C ASP A 290 -13.17 -2.66 -39.77
N ASP A 291 -14.18 -2.46 -40.62
CA ASP A 291 -15.58 -2.24 -40.26
C ASP A 291 -16.16 -3.50 -39.60
N SER A 292 -16.82 -3.37 -38.44
CA SER A 292 -17.90 -4.29 -38.06
C SER A 292 -18.86 -3.66 -37.06
N CYS A 293 -19.97 -3.23 -37.63
CA CYS A 293 -21.26 -3.00 -37.01
C CYS A 293 -21.88 -4.33 -36.55
N GLY A 294 -22.39 -4.35 -35.33
CA GLY A 294 -23.14 -5.47 -34.77
C GLY A 294 -23.93 -5.01 -33.56
N GLY A 295 -25.14 -4.50 -33.82
CA GLY A 295 -26.17 -4.29 -32.81
C GLY A 295 -26.66 -5.62 -32.26
N GLY A 296 -27.03 -5.62 -30.98
CA GLY A 296 -27.59 -6.74 -30.26
C GLY A 296 -28.30 -6.19 -29.03
N ASP A 297 -29.58 -5.90 -29.22
CA ASP A 297 -30.52 -5.46 -28.20
C ASP A 297 -31.03 -6.71 -27.47
N ASP A 298 -30.37 -7.09 -26.37
CA ASP A 298 -30.84 -8.17 -25.51
C ASP A 298 -31.47 -7.60 -24.23
N ASP A 299 -32.80 -7.54 -24.30
CA ASP A 299 -33.75 -7.40 -23.20
C ASP A 299 -33.50 -8.51 -22.16
N LEU A 300 -32.79 -8.19 -21.06
CA LEU A 300 -32.64 -9.08 -19.92
C LEU A 300 -33.44 -8.56 -18.72
N GLN A 301 -34.55 -9.26 -18.52
CA GLN A 301 -35.40 -9.29 -17.34
C GLN A 301 -34.61 -9.22 -16.03
N THR A 302 -34.96 -8.23 -15.22
CA THR A 302 -34.53 -8.08 -13.83
C THR A 302 -35.37 -9.00 -12.93
N PRO A 303 -34.80 -10.02 -12.25
CA PRO A 303 -35.51 -10.74 -11.19
C PRO A 303 -35.48 -9.94 -9.87
N PRO A 304 -36.52 -10.08 -9.01
CA PRO A 304 -36.60 -9.37 -7.74
C PRO A 304 -35.61 -9.93 -6.70
N ALA A 305 -35.09 -9.01 -5.88
CA ALA A 305 -34.08 -9.23 -4.86
C ALA A 305 -34.52 -10.22 -3.76
N GLU A 306 -33.80 -11.33 -3.65
CA GLU A 306 -33.84 -12.20 -2.47
C GLU A 306 -32.82 -11.69 -1.44
N GLN A 307 -33.31 -11.34 -0.24
CA GLN A 307 -32.49 -10.91 0.89
C GLN A 307 -31.73 -12.09 1.49
N SER A 308 -30.56 -12.39 0.93
CA SER A 308 -29.61 -13.33 1.52
C SER A 308 -28.75 -12.64 2.58
N GLY A 309 -28.95 -13.01 3.83
CA GLY A 309 -28.14 -12.59 4.97
C GLY A 309 -26.71 -13.14 4.87
N GLY A 310 -25.82 -12.39 4.20
CA GLY A 310 -24.42 -12.73 4.03
C GLY A 310 -23.65 -12.78 5.35
N ARG A 311 -23.24 -14.00 5.76
CA ARG A 311 -22.25 -14.22 6.82
C ARG A 311 -20.90 -13.67 6.38
N ARG A 312 -20.54 -12.48 6.84
CA ARG A 312 -19.19 -11.91 6.68
C ARG A 312 -18.16 -12.83 7.36
N ARG A 313 -17.25 -13.42 6.57
CA ARG A 313 -16.09 -14.16 7.08
C ARG A 313 -14.85 -13.30 6.89
N ASN A 314 -14.22 -12.91 8.00
CA ASN A 314 -13.00 -12.09 7.99
C ASN A 314 -11.79 -12.94 7.58
N ILE A 315 -11.07 -12.51 6.54
CA ILE A 315 -9.83 -13.15 6.08
C ILE A 315 -8.64 -12.42 6.70
N PHE A 316 -7.85 -13.14 7.50
CA PHE A 316 -6.66 -12.59 8.14
C PHE A 316 -5.41 -13.02 7.36
N MET A 317 -4.72 -12.08 6.70
CA MET A 317 -3.45 -12.37 6.03
C MET A 317 -2.28 -12.13 6.98
N GLY A 318 -1.56 -13.20 7.34
CA GLY A 318 -0.33 -13.11 8.12
C GLY A 318 0.89 -13.41 7.24
N PHE A 319 1.89 -12.52 7.26
CA PHE A 319 3.16 -12.79 6.58
C PHE A 319 4.08 -13.64 7.48
N LEU A 320 4.22 -14.92 7.16
CA LEU A 320 5.32 -15.73 7.63
C LEU A 320 6.60 -15.34 6.88
N ARG A 321 7.63 -14.96 7.64
CA ARG A 321 9.01 -14.90 7.15
C ARG A 321 9.39 -16.28 6.63
N GLY A 322 9.49 -16.42 5.30
CA GLY A 322 10.23 -17.53 4.71
C GLY A 322 11.70 -17.42 5.08
N LEU A 323 12.12 -18.20 6.07
CA LEU A 323 13.51 -18.58 6.26
C LEU A 323 13.91 -19.41 5.03
N GLY A 324 14.77 -18.84 4.20
CA GLY A 324 15.41 -19.57 3.12
C GLY A 324 16.48 -20.50 3.66
N ALA A 325 16.17 -21.79 3.71
CA ALA A 325 17.15 -22.88 3.65
C ALA A 325 16.50 -24.05 2.91
N VAL A 326 16.44 -23.95 1.58
CA VAL A 326 16.09 -25.09 0.71
C VAL A 326 17.34 -25.96 0.61
N ARG A 327 17.47 -26.93 1.52
CA ARG A 327 18.34 -28.09 1.28
C ARG A 327 17.61 -28.98 0.28
N ARG A 328 18.11 -29.01 -0.97
CA ARG A 328 17.84 -30.14 -1.88
C ARG A 328 18.51 -31.36 -1.25
N VAL A 329 17.70 -32.32 -0.86
CA VAL A 329 18.14 -33.71 -0.71
C VAL A 329 17.76 -34.38 -2.04
N LEU A 330 18.79 -34.79 -2.79
CA LEU A 330 18.70 -35.87 -3.76
C LEU A 330 18.98 -37.17 -3.01
#